data_AF-A0A6A6R234-F1
#
_entry.id   AF-A0A6A6R234-F1
#
_cell.length_a   1.000
_cell.length_b   1.000
_cell.length_c   1.000
_cell.angle_alpha   90.00
_cell.angle_beta   90.00
_cell.angle_gamma   90.00
#
_symmetry.space_group_name_H-M   'P 1'
#
loop_
_entity.id
_entity.type
_entity.pdbx_description
1 polymer ?
#
loop_
_entity_poly.entity_id
_entity_poly.type
_entity_poly.pdbx_seq_one_letter_code
_entity_poly.pdbx_strand_id
1 'polypeptide(L)'
;MISRSGIKSVHLSSFPPWRMGTKITCAVVIRILLMDRLCSLRLSNLSHLGDIDPSSIFTDQKSRVSCLQLHGNRFWSVDAHETKTILNYTPFLKEFQCSLPGEARPKADKGPVKMLRLFHGPDLLDLLAPLGDSLQLLELNDNFQLWPGRQRLPFVLSSFNRLRRIVAPSICFFQPGPPQMDRYELFSQLPQSLEELSVSISKHLLYPEPAQLLSDSLT
;
A
#
# COMPACT_ATOMS: atom_id res chain seq x y z
N MET A 1 -29.63 22.89 -19.26
CA MET A 1 -28.61 21.82 -19.22
C MET A 1 -27.26 22.46 -18.97
N ILE A 2 -26.79 22.47 -17.72
CA ILE A 2 -25.51 23.09 -17.36
C ILE A 2 -24.42 22.03 -17.53
N SER A 3 -23.50 22.28 -18.45
CA SER A 3 -22.26 21.55 -18.64
C SER A 3 -21.47 21.59 -17.32
N ARG A 4 -21.58 20.52 -16.52
CA ARG A 4 -20.75 20.35 -15.33
C ARG A 4 -19.44 19.70 -15.78
N SER A 5 -18.35 20.39 -15.52
CA SER A 5 -16.98 19.96 -15.77
C SER A 5 -16.78 18.49 -15.34
N GLY A 6 -16.59 17.61 -16.31
CA GLY A 6 -16.34 16.19 -16.06
C GLY A 6 -14.89 15.99 -15.68
N ILE A 7 -14.55 16.18 -14.40
CA ILE A 7 -13.21 15.93 -13.89
C ILE A 7 -12.93 14.42 -14.01
N LYS A 8 -12.08 14.03 -14.97
CA LYS A 8 -11.72 12.62 -15.20
C LYS A 8 -10.54 12.15 -14.35
N SER A 9 -9.69 13.08 -13.92
CA SER A 9 -8.48 12.78 -13.14
C SER A 9 -8.28 13.84 -12.08
N VAL A 10 -8.01 13.40 -10.85
CA VAL A 10 -7.63 14.24 -9.73
C VAL A 10 -6.23 13.86 -9.30
N HIS A 11 -5.33 14.84 -9.25
CA HIS A 11 -4.00 14.67 -8.68
C HIS A 11 -3.83 15.67 -7.53
N LEU A 12 -3.71 15.15 -6.32
CA LEU A 12 -3.39 15.94 -5.13
C LEU A 12 -1.95 15.62 -4.72
N SER A 13 -1.06 16.55 -5.05
CA SER A 13 0.32 16.60 -4.58
C SER A 13 0.47 17.86 -3.73
N SER A 14 0.62 17.74 -2.41
CA SER A 14 0.83 18.91 -1.56
C SER A 14 2.33 19.06 -1.24
N PHE A 15 2.89 20.23 -1.57
CA PHE A 15 3.97 21.00 -0.93
C PHE A 15 5.30 20.32 -0.46
N PRO A 16 6.39 21.10 -0.27
CA PRO A 16 7.78 20.62 -0.19
C PRO A 16 8.05 19.52 0.85
N PRO A 17 9.08 18.67 0.64
CA PRO A 17 9.38 17.46 1.42
C PRO A 17 9.66 17.67 2.92
N TRP A 18 9.77 18.92 3.38
CA TRP A 18 10.02 19.30 4.78
C TRP A 18 8.74 19.52 5.61
N ARG A 19 7.56 19.70 5.00
CA ARG A 19 6.30 19.86 5.75
C ARG A 19 5.79 18.51 6.24
N MET A 20 5.17 18.49 7.42
CA MET A 20 4.39 17.34 7.87
C MET A 20 3.38 17.01 6.78
N GLY A 21 3.41 15.79 6.24
CA GLY A 21 2.65 15.41 5.04
C GLY A 21 1.16 15.67 5.16
N THR A 22 0.44 15.56 4.05
CA THR A 22 -1.01 15.77 4.03
C THR A 22 -1.72 14.73 4.89
N LYS A 23 -2.52 15.19 5.84
CA LYS A 23 -3.50 14.36 6.55
C LYS A 23 -4.81 14.44 5.79
N ILE A 24 -5.29 13.31 5.29
CA ILE A 24 -6.58 13.20 4.62
C ILE A 24 -7.36 12.08 5.29
N THR A 25 -8.65 12.28 5.54
CA THR A 25 -9.49 11.19 6.08
C THR A 25 -9.97 10.31 4.94
N CYS A 26 -10.20 9.02 5.21
CA CYS A 26 -10.69 8.14 4.17
C CYS A 26 -12.08 8.54 3.66
N ALA A 27 -12.89 9.22 4.49
CA ALA A 27 -14.15 9.81 4.05
C ALA A 27 -13.99 10.85 2.93
N VAL A 28 -12.94 11.69 2.98
CA VAL A 28 -12.64 12.63 1.91
C VAL A 28 -12.22 11.89 0.64
N VAL A 29 -11.38 10.86 0.78
CA VAL A 29 -10.95 10.02 -0.36
C VAL A 29 -12.16 9.37 -1.05
N ILE A 30 -13.06 8.77 -0.27
CA ILE A 30 -14.28 8.13 -0.79
C ILE A 30 -15.19 9.15 -1.48
N ARG A 31 -15.40 10.33 -0.91
CA ARG A 31 -16.20 11.39 -1.56
C ARG A 31 -15.62 11.80 -2.91
N ILE A 32 -14.29 11.87 -3.04
CA ILE A 32 -13.64 12.15 -4.34
C ILE A 32 -13.86 10.98 -5.30
N LEU A 33 -13.67 9.74 -4.84
CA LEU A 33 -13.88 8.53 -5.64
C LEU A 33 -15.30 8.41 -6.21
N LEU A 34 -16.29 8.97 -5.51
CA LEU A 34 -17.70 8.96 -5.92
C LEU A 34 -18.09 10.11 -6.86
N MET A 35 -17.15 11.00 -7.22
CA MET A 35 -17.40 12.05 -8.21
C MET A 35 -17.76 11.45 -9.57
N ASP A 36 -18.80 12.00 -10.19
CA ASP A 36 -19.24 11.55 -11.51
C ASP A 36 -18.12 11.71 -12.55
N ARG A 37 -17.96 10.70 -13.40
CA ARG A 37 -16.95 10.61 -14.47
C ARG A 37 -15.49 10.56 -14.03
N LEU A 38 -15.18 10.46 -12.73
CA LEU A 38 -13.80 10.27 -12.27
C LEU A 38 -13.29 8.89 -12.71
N CYS A 39 -12.16 8.87 -13.42
CA CYS A 39 -11.50 7.65 -13.89
C CYS A 39 -10.20 7.35 -13.13
N SER A 40 -9.53 8.39 -12.62
CA SER A 40 -8.23 8.27 -11.96
C SER A 40 -8.16 9.18 -10.74
N LEU A 41 -7.69 8.64 -9.61
CA LEU A 41 -7.36 9.40 -8.41
C LEU A 41 -5.92 9.15 -7.99
N ARG A 42 -5.15 10.23 -7.84
CA ARG A 42 -3.75 10.16 -7.41
C ARG A 42 -3.54 11.07 -6.21
N LEU A 43 -3.20 10.47 -5.07
CA LEU A 43 -2.89 11.14 -3.83
C LEU A 43 -1.44 10.84 -3.47
N SER A 44 -0.63 11.89 -3.31
CA SER A 44 0.79 11.76 -2.97
C SER A 44 1.15 12.65 -1.78
N ASN A 45 2.32 12.36 -1.17
CA ASN A 45 2.83 13.04 0.02
C ASN A 45 1.89 12.91 1.24
N LEU A 46 1.19 11.78 1.36
CA LEU A 46 0.31 11.51 2.49
C LEU A 46 1.13 11.16 3.74
N SER A 47 0.79 11.73 4.89
CA SER A 47 1.37 11.30 6.18
C SER A 47 0.47 10.28 6.87
N HIS A 48 -0.84 10.41 6.72
CA HIS A 48 -1.82 9.60 7.43
C HIS A 48 -3.14 9.58 6.67
N LEU A 49 -3.79 8.42 6.69
CA LEU A 49 -5.18 8.23 6.33
C LEU A 49 -5.97 8.19 7.64
N GLY A 50 -6.72 9.25 7.91
CA GLY A 50 -7.52 9.37 9.13
C GLY A 50 -8.68 8.37 9.15
N ASP A 51 -9.04 8.02 10.38
CA ASP A 51 -10.13 7.09 10.70
C ASP A 51 -11.46 7.51 10.03
N ILE A 52 -12.29 6.52 9.72
CA ILE A 52 -13.64 6.72 9.23
C ILE A 52 -14.58 6.56 10.40
N ASP A 53 -15.38 7.60 10.66
CA ASP A 53 -16.67 7.37 11.30
C ASP A 53 -17.57 6.68 10.26
N PRO A 54 -17.94 5.39 10.42
CA PRO A 54 -18.74 4.67 9.43
C PRO A 54 -20.10 5.33 9.18
N SER A 55 -20.61 6.08 10.16
CA SER A 55 -21.84 6.86 10.03
C SER A 55 -21.69 8.09 9.12
N SER A 56 -20.47 8.48 8.73
CA SER A 56 -20.23 9.64 7.87
C SER A 56 -20.38 9.35 6.37
N ILE A 57 -20.54 8.08 5.98
CA ILE A 57 -20.61 7.64 4.58
C ILE A 57 -21.77 6.63 4.41
N PHE A 58 -23.00 7.13 4.42
CA PHE A 58 -24.18 6.31 4.09
C PHE A 58 -24.41 6.30 2.58
N THR A 59 -23.70 5.43 1.84
CA THR A 59 -23.98 5.21 0.42
C THR A 59 -23.54 3.82 -0.06
N ASP A 60 -24.42 3.18 -0.83
CA ASP A 60 -24.10 1.93 -1.55
C ASP A 60 -23.42 2.18 -2.90
N GLN A 61 -23.25 3.46 -3.28
CA GLN A 61 -22.65 3.83 -4.55
C GLN A 61 -21.20 3.33 -4.62
N LYS A 62 -20.87 2.67 -5.74
CA LYS A 62 -19.50 2.23 -6.04
C LYS A 62 -18.86 3.17 -7.07
N SER A 63 -17.58 3.46 -6.87
CA SER A 63 -16.77 4.25 -7.79
C SER A 63 -16.49 3.47 -9.07
N ARG A 64 -16.41 4.21 -10.19
CA ARG A 64 -15.98 3.68 -11.50
C ARG A 64 -14.51 3.99 -11.81
N VAL A 65 -13.78 4.49 -10.82
CA VAL A 65 -12.34 4.78 -10.95
C VAL A 65 -11.60 3.50 -11.32
N SER A 66 -10.77 3.59 -12.35
CA SER A 66 -9.96 2.48 -12.85
C SER A 66 -8.52 2.53 -12.33
N CYS A 67 -8.04 3.70 -11.90
CA CYS A 67 -6.68 3.91 -11.40
C CYS A 67 -6.70 4.67 -10.07
N LEU A 68 -6.08 4.09 -9.04
CA LEU A 68 -5.96 4.69 -7.70
C LEU A 68 -4.52 4.61 -7.26
N GLN A 69 -3.95 5.77 -6.92
CA GLN A 69 -2.60 5.89 -6.37
C GLN A 69 -2.65 6.55 -4.99
N LEU A 70 -2.10 5.87 -3.98
CA LEU A 70 -2.02 6.33 -2.59
C LEU A 70 -0.56 6.27 -2.12
N HIS A 71 0.19 7.34 -2.33
CA HIS A 71 1.60 7.40 -1.98
C HIS A 71 1.83 8.20 -0.70
N GLY A 72 2.37 7.50 0.29
CA GLY A 72 2.84 8.07 1.53
C GLY A 72 4.15 8.83 1.38
N ASN A 73 4.48 9.65 2.38
CA ASN A 73 5.79 10.24 2.54
C ASN A 73 6.56 9.58 3.69
N ARG A 74 7.65 10.22 4.15
CA ARG A 74 8.46 9.71 5.25
C ARG A 74 7.74 9.53 6.59
N PHE A 75 6.56 10.12 6.76
CA PHE A 75 5.72 10.01 7.95
C PHE A 75 4.53 9.07 7.76
N TRP A 76 4.47 8.35 6.63
CA TRP A 76 3.38 7.44 6.30
C TRP A 76 3.16 6.40 7.39
N SER A 77 2.01 6.52 8.06
CA SER A 77 1.51 5.57 9.04
C SER A 77 0.01 5.44 8.86
N VAL A 78 -0.41 4.26 8.42
CA VAL A 78 -1.79 3.96 8.03
C VAL A 78 -2.13 2.55 8.45
N ASP A 79 -3.26 2.36 9.10
CA ASP A 79 -3.80 1.03 9.35
C ASP A 79 -4.40 0.46 8.05
N ALA A 80 -4.24 -0.85 7.87
CA ALA A 80 -4.71 -1.56 6.70
C ALA A 80 -6.24 -1.47 6.56
N HIS A 81 -6.96 -1.32 7.67
CA HIS A 81 -8.42 -1.20 7.69
C HIS A 81 -8.93 0.02 6.92
N GLU A 82 -8.27 1.16 7.04
CA GLU A 82 -8.59 2.42 6.34
C GLU A 82 -8.46 2.25 4.83
N THR A 83 -7.37 1.61 4.40
CA THR A 83 -7.13 1.34 2.98
C THR A 83 -8.15 0.34 2.44
N LYS A 84 -8.43 -0.74 3.17
CA LYS A 84 -9.49 -1.72 2.83
C LYS A 84 -10.84 -1.04 2.68
N THR A 85 -11.16 -0.10 3.56
CA THR A 85 -12.41 0.66 3.50
C THR A 85 -12.50 1.49 2.23
N ILE A 86 -11.43 2.17 1.80
CA ILE A 86 -11.40 2.86 0.50
C ILE A 86 -11.64 1.86 -0.64
N LEU A 87 -10.97 0.70 -0.63
CA LEU A 87 -11.05 -0.29 -1.69
C LEU A 87 -12.44 -0.94 -1.83
N ASN A 88 -13.20 -1.03 -0.73
CA ASN A 88 -14.60 -1.47 -0.76
C ASN A 88 -15.51 -0.56 -1.62
N TYR A 89 -15.12 0.68 -1.86
CA TYR A 89 -15.83 1.61 -2.76
C TYR A 89 -15.29 1.59 -4.18
N THR A 90 -14.22 0.85 -4.48
CA THR A 90 -13.60 0.78 -5.82
C THR A 90 -13.48 -0.66 -6.35
N PRO A 91 -14.57 -1.46 -6.38
CA PRO A 91 -14.47 -2.87 -6.79
C PRO A 91 -14.08 -3.06 -8.27
N PHE A 92 -14.19 -2.02 -9.11
CA PHE A 92 -13.85 -2.07 -10.53
C PHE A 92 -12.44 -1.56 -10.85
N LEU A 93 -11.62 -1.34 -9.81
CA LEU A 93 -10.28 -0.78 -9.95
C LEU A 93 -9.38 -1.74 -10.74
N LYS A 94 -8.69 -1.23 -11.76
CA LYS A 94 -7.75 -2.02 -12.58
C LYS A 94 -6.31 -1.83 -12.16
N GLU A 95 -5.96 -0.62 -11.72
CA GLU A 95 -4.62 -0.25 -11.32
C GLU A 95 -4.65 0.28 -9.89
N PHE A 96 -3.93 -0.38 -9.00
CA PHE A 96 -3.74 0.05 -7.63
C PHE A 96 -2.26 0.24 -7.35
N GLN A 97 -1.89 1.45 -6.96
CA GLN A 97 -0.53 1.78 -6.53
C GLN A 97 -0.58 2.36 -5.13
N CYS A 98 0.20 1.81 -4.20
CA CYS A 98 0.13 2.21 -2.81
C CYS A 98 1.50 2.13 -2.13
N SER A 99 1.77 3.04 -1.21
CA SER A 99 2.79 2.81 -0.18
C SER A 99 2.27 1.73 0.77
N LEU A 100 3.11 0.73 1.09
CA LEU A 100 2.70 -0.37 1.96
C LEU A 100 2.04 0.17 3.25
N PRO A 101 0.80 -0.26 3.55
CA PRO A 101 0.14 0.14 4.79
C PRO A 101 0.86 -0.50 5.98
N GLY A 102 0.83 0.21 7.10
CA GLY A 102 1.32 -0.28 8.36
C GLY A 102 1.51 0.86 9.35
N GLU A 103 1.22 0.55 10.61
CA GLU A 103 1.39 1.49 11.71
C GLU A 103 2.88 1.71 11.98
N ALA A 104 3.29 2.98 12.00
CA ALA A 104 4.67 3.36 12.21
C ALA A 104 4.75 4.48 13.25
N ARG A 105 5.77 4.43 14.12
CA ARG A 105 6.06 5.57 15.00
C ARG A 105 6.98 6.54 14.27
N PRO A 106 6.63 7.84 14.25
CA PRO A 106 7.59 8.89 13.91
C PRO A 106 8.82 8.73 14.82
N LYS A 107 10.02 8.64 14.22
CA LYS A 107 11.25 8.82 15.00
C LYS A 107 11.34 10.31 15.40
N ALA A 108 11.87 10.58 16.59
CA ALA A 108 12.18 11.95 17.01
C ALA A 108 13.14 12.63 16.02
N ASP A 109 13.99 11.83 15.38
CA ASP A 109 14.94 12.24 14.37
C ASP A 109 14.32 12.08 12.98
N LYS A 110 14.67 12.96 12.02
CA LYS A 110 14.12 13.06 10.65
C LYS A 110 14.34 11.83 9.74
N GLY A 111 14.68 10.67 10.30
CA GLY A 111 14.94 9.41 9.61
C GLY A 111 13.67 8.61 9.26
N PRO A 112 13.83 7.44 8.59
CA PRO A 112 12.72 6.58 8.22
C PRO A 112 11.95 6.08 9.45
N VAL A 113 10.63 5.96 9.31
CA VAL A 113 9.75 5.50 10.39
C VAL A 113 10.03 4.03 10.72
N LYS A 114 10.01 3.71 12.01
CA LYS A 114 10.08 2.31 12.46
C LYS A 114 8.66 1.75 12.49
N MET A 115 8.45 0.67 11.75
CA MET A 115 7.19 -0.07 11.77
C MET A 115 6.94 -0.62 13.18
N LEU A 116 5.72 -0.47 13.68
CA LEU A 116 5.32 -0.97 15.00
C LEU A 116 4.96 -2.44 14.98
N ARG A 117 4.50 -2.90 13.82
CA ARG A 117 4.09 -4.27 13.57
C ARG A 117 4.88 -4.83 12.39
N LEU A 118 5.15 -6.12 12.44
CA LEU A 118 5.76 -6.83 11.33
C LEU A 118 4.80 -6.82 10.15
N PHE A 119 5.34 -6.87 8.94
CA PHE A 119 4.54 -7.08 7.73
C PHE A 119 3.87 -8.45 7.82
N HIS A 120 2.57 -8.51 7.52
CA HIS A 120 1.79 -9.72 7.46
C HIS A 120 1.12 -9.84 6.08
N GLY A 121 1.66 -10.74 5.24
CA GLY A 121 1.12 -11.04 3.91
C GLY A 121 -0.40 -11.26 3.87
N PRO A 122 -0.99 -12.02 4.80
CA PRO A 122 -2.45 -12.20 4.86
C PRO A 122 -3.23 -10.90 5.06
N ASP A 123 -2.73 -9.94 5.83
CA ASP A 123 -3.42 -8.66 6.06
C ASP A 123 -3.50 -7.85 4.76
N LEU A 124 -2.44 -7.91 3.95
CA LEU A 124 -2.42 -7.26 2.64
C LEU A 124 -3.34 -7.96 1.64
N LEU A 125 -3.44 -9.29 1.70
CA LEU A 125 -4.40 -10.06 0.91
C LEU A 125 -5.84 -9.66 1.28
N ASP A 126 -6.13 -9.58 2.57
CA ASP A 126 -7.42 -9.18 3.12
C ASP A 126 -7.81 -7.75 2.73
N LEU A 127 -6.83 -6.86 2.64
CA LEU A 127 -6.99 -5.49 2.16
C LEU A 127 -7.35 -5.46 0.67
N LEU A 128 -6.72 -6.32 -0.15
CA LEU A 128 -6.90 -6.36 -1.60
C LEU A 128 -8.09 -7.21 -2.06
N ALA A 129 -8.68 -8.02 -1.16
CA ALA A 129 -9.83 -8.87 -1.44
C ALA A 129 -10.97 -8.19 -2.24
N PRO A 130 -11.33 -6.91 -1.99
CA PRO A 130 -12.37 -6.21 -2.77
C PRO A 130 -12.06 -6.06 -4.27
N LEU A 131 -10.80 -6.26 -4.68
CA LEU A 131 -10.30 -6.05 -6.03
C LEU A 131 -10.00 -7.35 -6.78
N GLY A 132 -10.26 -8.51 -6.18
CA GLY A 132 -9.81 -9.82 -6.68
C GLY A 132 -10.13 -10.08 -8.17
N ASP A 133 -11.31 -9.67 -8.61
CA ASP A 133 -11.79 -9.91 -9.97
C ASP A 133 -11.52 -8.77 -10.97
N SER A 134 -10.97 -7.65 -10.53
CA SER A 134 -10.81 -6.43 -11.34
C SER A 134 -9.37 -5.99 -11.52
N LEU A 135 -8.52 -6.24 -10.52
CA LEU A 135 -7.15 -5.76 -10.49
C LEU A 135 -6.29 -6.38 -11.59
N GLN A 136 -5.58 -5.53 -12.33
CA GLN A 136 -4.68 -5.89 -13.43
C GLN A 136 -3.23 -5.50 -13.15
N LEU A 137 -3.04 -4.42 -12.39
CA LEU A 137 -1.73 -3.92 -11.97
C LEU A 137 -1.76 -3.61 -10.47
N LEU A 138 -0.81 -4.20 -9.75
CA LEU A 138 -0.53 -3.93 -8.35
C LEU A 138 0.89 -3.35 -8.21
N GLU A 139 1.00 -2.14 -7.67
CA GLU A 139 2.28 -1.55 -7.31
C GLU A 139 2.31 -1.23 -5.81
N LEU A 140 3.29 -1.79 -5.11
CA LEU A 140 3.52 -1.61 -3.69
C LEU A 140 4.91 -1.00 -3.49
N ASN A 141 4.98 0.07 -2.72
CA ASN A 141 6.21 0.80 -2.46
C ASN A 141 6.54 0.83 -0.96
N ASP A 142 7.81 0.69 -0.61
CA ASP A 142 8.31 0.67 0.77
C ASP A 142 9.29 1.81 1.10
N ASN A 143 9.40 2.81 0.21
CA ASN A 143 10.45 3.86 0.15
C ASN A 143 10.83 4.57 1.47
N PHE A 144 10.01 4.47 2.52
CA PHE A 144 10.22 5.16 3.79
C PHE A 144 10.11 4.27 5.04
N GLN A 145 9.90 2.97 4.86
CA GLN A 145 9.64 2.03 5.94
C GLN A 145 10.81 1.04 6.05
N LEU A 146 11.25 0.81 7.28
CA LEU A 146 12.23 -0.24 7.57
C LEU A 146 11.48 -1.55 7.80
N TRP A 147 11.39 -2.37 6.75
CA TRP A 147 10.84 -3.72 6.84
C TRP A 147 11.94 -4.74 7.11
N PRO A 148 11.67 -5.80 7.91
CA PRO A 148 12.50 -6.99 7.85
C PRO A 148 12.44 -7.53 6.42
N GLY A 149 13.56 -7.95 5.83
CA GLY A 149 13.58 -8.38 4.42
C GLY A 149 12.81 -9.67 4.11
N ARG A 150 12.33 -10.39 5.14
CA ARG A 150 11.64 -11.67 5.04
C ARG A 150 10.53 -11.78 6.10
N GLN A 151 9.42 -12.45 5.77
CA GLN A 151 8.25 -12.62 6.68
C GLN A 151 7.79 -14.08 6.79
N ARG A 152 7.14 -14.44 7.91
CA ARG A 152 6.74 -15.84 8.17
C ARG A 152 5.55 -16.33 7.36
N LEU A 153 4.66 -15.43 6.93
CA LEU A 153 3.43 -15.80 6.24
C LEU A 153 3.47 -15.27 4.79
N PRO A 154 3.11 -16.08 3.80
CA PRO A 154 3.18 -15.68 2.40
C PRO A 154 2.10 -14.65 2.05
N PHE A 155 2.42 -13.78 1.08
CA PHE A 155 1.44 -12.95 0.40
C PHE A 155 0.96 -13.66 -0.87
N VAL A 156 -0.15 -14.38 -0.76
CA VAL A 156 -0.67 -15.27 -1.82
C VAL A 156 -1.67 -14.50 -2.69
N LEU A 157 -1.29 -14.24 -3.95
CA LEU A 157 -2.09 -13.55 -4.96
C LEU A 157 -2.63 -14.49 -6.05
N SER A 158 -2.52 -15.81 -5.87
CA SER A 158 -2.90 -16.81 -6.88
C SER A 158 -4.38 -16.75 -7.30
N SER A 159 -5.26 -16.18 -6.47
CA SER A 159 -6.68 -15.99 -6.77
C SER A 159 -6.98 -14.77 -7.66
N PHE A 160 -6.02 -13.87 -7.90
CA PHE A 160 -6.22 -12.65 -8.67
C PHE A 160 -6.10 -12.91 -10.18
N ASN A 161 -7.14 -13.51 -10.76
CA ASN A 161 -7.13 -14.05 -12.13
C ASN A 161 -6.92 -13.02 -13.26
N ARG A 162 -7.03 -11.73 -12.95
CA ARG A 162 -6.81 -10.64 -13.92
C ARG A 162 -5.49 -9.90 -13.74
N LEU A 163 -4.76 -10.20 -12.66
CA LEU A 163 -3.53 -9.52 -12.31
C LEU A 163 -2.41 -9.94 -13.26
N ARG A 164 -1.90 -8.98 -14.01
CA ARG A 164 -0.89 -9.15 -15.07
C ARG A 164 0.45 -8.57 -14.68
N ARG A 165 0.46 -7.52 -13.86
CA ARG A 165 1.69 -6.84 -13.47
C ARG A 165 1.74 -6.64 -11.97
N ILE A 166 2.85 -7.04 -11.36
CA ILE A 166 3.13 -6.83 -9.95
C ILE A 166 4.48 -6.13 -9.81
N VAL A 167 4.49 -5.01 -9.10
CA VAL A 167 5.69 -4.32 -8.64
C VAL A 167 5.60 -4.27 -7.13
N ALA A 168 6.49 -4.94 -6.40
CA ALA A 168 6.40 -4.99 -4.94
C ALA A 168 7.77 -5.24 -4.31
N PRO A 169 7.98 -4.81 -3.05
CA PRO A 169 9.23 -5.06 -2.36
C PRO A 169 9.38 -6.54 -1.99
N SER A 170 10.63 -6.96 -1.86
CA SER A 170 11.02 -8.34 -1.50
C SER A 170 10.33 -8.90 -0.26
N ILE A 171 9.99 -8.06 0.72
CA ILE A 171 9.25 -8.44 1.94
C ILE A 171 7.86 -9.01 1.63
N CYS A 172 7.27 -8.69 0.49
CA CYS A 172 5.98 -9.24 0.10
C CYS A 172 6.06 -10.74 -0.18
N PHE A 173 7.17 -11.26 -0.71
CA PHE A 173 7.21 -12.62 -1.25
C PHE A 173 8.12 -13.60 -0.51
N PHE A 174 9.21 -13.12 0.09
CA PHE A 174 10.25 -14.02 0.58
C PHE A 174 10.10 -14.31 2.06
N GLN A 175 10.15 -15.60 2.40
CA GLN A 175 10.08 -16.09 3.77
C GLN A 175 11.48 -16.32 4.36
N PRO A 176 11.66 -16.38 5.70
CA PRO A 176 12.90 -16.84 6.30
C PRO A 176 13.28 -18.24 5.81
N GLY A 177 14.43 -18.38 5.15
CA GLY A 177 14.87 -19.67 4.61
C GLY A 177 16.02 -19.56 3.61
N PRO A 178 16.50 -20.69 3.07
CA PRO A 178 17.48 -20.70 1.99
C PRO A 178 16.87 -20.21 0.66
N PRO A 179 17.66 -19.61 -0.25
CA PRO A 179 17.17 -19.04 -1.52
C PRO A 179 16.42 -20.01 -2.45
N GLN A 180 16.62 -21.32 -2.28
CA GLN A 180 15.96 -22.35 -3.07
C GLN A 180 14.47 -22.46 -2.71
N MET A 181 14.10 -22.26 -1.45
CA MET A 181 12.70 -22.26 -0.97
C MET A 181 11.93 -21.08 -1.56
N ASP A 182 12.58 -19.90 -1.60
CA ASP A 182 12.01 -18.66 -2.12
C ASP A 182 11.47 -18.84 -3.56
N ARG A 183 12.12 -19.65 -4.40
CA ARG A 183 11.71 -19.87 -5.80
C ARG A 183 10.45 -20.72 -5.95
N TYR A 184 10.36 -21.83 -5.20
CA TYR A 184 9.21 -22.74 -5.30
C TYR A 184 7.96 -22.10 -4.73
N GLU A 185 8.11 -21.41 -3.60
CA GLU A 185 6.99 -20.74 -2.93
C GLU A 185 6.46 -19.58 -3.76
N LEU A 186 7.35 -18.79 -4.38
CA LEU A 186 6.96 -17.67 -5.24
C LEU A 186 6.03 -18.12 -6.37
N PHE A 187 6.33 -19.24 -7.05
CA PHE A 187 5.48 -19.74 -8.13
C PHE A 187 4.04 -20.04 -7.65
N SER A 188 3.89 -20.66 -6.48
CA SER A 188 2.57 -20.97 -5.90
C SER A 188 1.80 -19.75 -5.39
N GLN A 189 2.50 -18.64 -5.13
CA GLN A 189 1.92 -17.41 -4.60
C GLN A 189 1.37 -16.48 -5.70
N LEU A 190 1.74 -16.70 -6.96
CA LEU A 190 1.44 -15.77 -8.05
C LEU A 190 0.26 -16.26 -8.92
N PRO A 191 -0.51 -15.34 -9.53
CA PRO A 191 -1.59 -15.72 -10.42
C PRO A 191 -1.06 -16.24 -11.76
N GLN A 192 -1.80 -17.17 -12.39
CA GLN A 192 -1.43 -17.72 -13.70
C GLN A 192 -1.45 -16.67 -14.82
N SER A 193 -2.18 -15.58 -14.64
CA SER A 193 -2.28 -14.46 -15.59
C SER A 193 -1.08 -13.51 -15.56
N LEU A 194 -0.10 -13.74 -14.69
CA LEU A 194 1.01 -12.80 -14.49
C LEU A 194 1.93 -12.74 -15.71
N GLU A 195 2.12 -11.53 -16.23
CA GLU A 195 2.99 -11.22 -17.37
C GLU A 195 4.30 -10.58 -16.90
N GLU A 196 4.27 -9.76 -15.84
CA GLU A 196 5.43 -9.04 -15.31
C GLU A 196 5.47 -9.08 -13.78
N LEU A 197 6.61 -9.50 -13.22
CA LEU A 197 6.94 -9.38 -11.81
C LEU A 197 8.22 -8.56 -11.65
N SER A 198 8.12 -7.45 -10.92
CA SER A 198 9.26 -6.63 -10.50
C SER A 198 9.36 -6.65 -8.99
N VAL A 199 10.49 -7.16 -8.47
CA VAL A 199 10.76 -7.23 -7.05
C VAL A 199 11.85 -6.24 -6.67
N SER A 200 11.52 -5.22 -5.89
CA SER A 200 12.52 -4.29 -5.36
C SER A 200 13.15 -4.84 -4.08
N ILE A 201 14.47 -4.84 -4.01
CA ILE A 201 15.19 -5.20 -2.80
C ILE A 201 15.47 -3.90 -2.04
N SER A 202 14.88 -3.77 -0.86
CA SER A 202 15.03 -2.59 -0.01
C SER A 202 16.52 -2.38 0.31
N LYS A 203 17.05 -1.20 0.00
CA LYS A 203 18.49 -0.88 0.09
C LYS A 203 19.07 -1.05 1.50
N HIS A 204 18.23 -1.08 2.54
CA HIS A 204 18.65 -1.28 3.92
C HIS A 204 19.16 -2.70 4.22
N LEU A 205 18.91 -3.69 3.34
CA LEU A 205 19.54 -5.01 3.42
C LEU A 205 20.98 -5.02 2.92
N LEU A 206 21.44 -3.96 2.24
CA LEU A 206 22.81 -3.84 1.72
C LEU A 206 23.77 -3.17 2.70
N TYR A 207 23.23 -2.55 3.75
CA TYR A 207 24.00 -1.95 4.84
C TYR A 207 23.28 -2.26 6.15
N PRO A 208 23.54 -3.41 6.80
CA PRO A 208 23.20 -3.52 8.19
C PRO A 208 23.89 -2.33 8.88
N GLU A 209 23.12 -1.47 9.55
CA GLU A 209 23.74 -0.63 10.59
C GLU A 209 24.53 -1.60 11.48
N PRO A 210 25.80 -1.29 11.81
CA PRO A 210 26.58 -2.16 12.67
C PRO A 210 25.72 -2.45 13.89
N ALA A 211 25.44 -3.74 14.12
CA ALA A 211 24.68 -4.19 15.25
C ALA A 211 25.20 -3.39 16.45
N GLN A 212 24.33 -2.57 17.04
CA GLN A 212 24.53 -2.17 18.42
C GLN A 212 24.46 -3.49 19.17
N LEU A 213 25.65 -4.08 19.32
CA LEU A 213 25.96 -5.14 20.25
C LEU A 213 25.20 -4.79 21.51
N LEU A 214 24.37 -5.72 21.93
CA LEU A 214 23.77 -5.76 23.24
C LEU A 214 24.84 -5.43 24.29
N SER A 215 24.96 -4.15 24.63
CA SER A 215 25.59 -3.68 25.85
C SER A 215 24.51 -3.51 26.90
N ASP A 216 23.65 -4.54 27.02
CA ASP A 216 22.94 -4.83 28.26
C ASP A 216 23.60 -6.07 28.85
N SER A 217 24.87 -5.89 29.20
CA SER A 217 25.62 -6.76 30.09
C SER A 217 26.30 -5.83 31.07
N LEU A 218 25.83 -5.83 32.32
CA LEU A 218 26.34 -5.09 33.50
C LEU A 218 25.96 -3.61 33.45
N THR A 219 25.05 -3.08 34.28
CA THR A 219 24.89 -3.19 35.74
C THR A 219 23.47 -2.87 36.18
#